data_AF-A0A4P9YG28-F1
#
_entry.id   AF-A0A4P9YG28-F1
#
_cell.length_a   1.000
_cell.length_b   1.000
_cell.length_c   1.000
_cell.angle_alpha   90.00
_cell.angle_beta   90.00
_cell.angle_gamma   90.00
#
_symmetry.space_group_name_H-M   'P 1'
#
loop_
_entity.id
_entity.type
_entity.pdbx_description
1 polymer ?
#
loop_
_entity_poly.entity_id
_entity_poly.type
_entity_poly.pdbx_seq_one_letter_code
_entity_poly.pdbx_strand_id
1 'polypeptide(L)'
;MNVLSSVVEVLSAIIVSFTARTISFASNSSVCYWAVSLAGIVWLLPGLGITLACLEISTHNIISGTVHMFYSFIVALMLGFGMSIGIRLVPWASELPNDLPGQCSGVDKIWGFLLFPILIISVNVSSVAYGCYFFLNMYVSIETSSILAAVVVGVLSYMFRQFTGQISTAPILAGIMVLVPGSLGIRGVSAFFDKEIQNGVNFGFEMIIIAVSISVGLFIATLLVNPSTVKRPDRNITF
;
A
#
# COMPACT_ATOMS: atom_id res chain seq x y z
N MET A 1 16.66 -16.65 6.49
CA MET A 1 16.36 -15.27 6.92
C MET A 1 17.53 -14.78 7.73
N ASN A 2 18.28 -13.79 7.23
CA ASN A 2 19.37 -13.21 8.00
C ASN A 2 18.74 -12.23 8.97
N VAL A 3 18.91 -12.46 10.28
CA VAL A 3 18.47 -11.58 11.37
C VAL A 3 18.83 -10.11 11.10
N LEU A 4 19.93 -9.89 10.39
CA LEU A 4 20.40 -8.58 9.94
C LEU A 4 19.34 -7.79 9.14
N SER A 5 18.54 -8.45 8.28
CA SER A 5 17.54 -7.76 7.45
C SER A 5 16.45 -7.13 8.33
N SER A 6 15.84 -7.90 9.23
CA SER A 6 14.79 -7.40 10.12
C SER A 6 15.30 -6.30 11.05
N VAL A 7 16.57 -6.37 11.48
CA VAL A 7 17.19 -5.31 12.28
C VAL A 7 17.36 -4.02 11.46
N VAL A 8 17.81 -4.12 10.21
CA VAL A 8 17.96 -2.96 9.31
C VAL A 8 16.62 -2.30 9.03
N GLU A 9 15.53 -3.07 8.86
CA GLU A 9 14.18 -2.54 8.67
C GLU A 9 13.75 -1.66 9.85
N VAL A 10 13.92 -2.17 11.08
CA VAL A 10 13.57 -1.41 12.30
C VAL A 10 14.45 -0.17 12.46
N LEU A 11 15.76 -0.29 12.24
CA LEU A 11 16.69 0.84 12.33
C LEU A 11 16.36 1.92 11.29
N SER A 12 15.99 1.53 10.08
CA SER A 12 15.58 2.47 9.03
C SER A 12 14.33 3.26 9.45
N ALA A 13 13.35 2.58 10.06
CA ALA A 13 12.15 3.24 10.58
C ALA A 13 12.47 4.23 11.71
N ILE A 14 13.39 3.88 12.62
CA ILE A 14 13.85 4.76 13.70
C ILE A 14 14.49 6.02 13.11
N ILE A 15 15.43 5.87 12.16
CA ILE A 15 16.17 6.98 11.55
C ILE A 15 15.24 7.89 10.75
N VAL A 16 14.33 7.32 9.94
CA VAL A 16 13.36 8.10 9.17
C VAL A 16 12.43 8.87 10.09
N SER A 17 11.97 8.27 11.18
CA SER A 17 11.05 8.94 12.13
C SER A 17 11.75 10.06 12.90
N PHE A 18 13.01 9.85 13.32
CA PHE A 18 13.84 10.86 13.96
C PHE A 18 14.09 12.07 13.02
N THR A 19 14.48 11.80 11.78
CA THR A 19 14.72 12.86 10.78
C THR A 19 13.44 13.59 10.38
N ALA A 20 12.33 12.87 10.15
CA ALA A 20 11.04 13.48 9.85
C ALA A 20 10.56 14.40 10.98
N ARG A 21 10.75 13.99 12.24
CA ARG A 21 10.36 14.78 13.42
C ARG A 21 11.21 16.04 13.57
N THR A 22 12.53 15.92 13.42
CA THR A 22 13.45 17.06 13.51
C THR A 22 13.19 18.09 12.41
N ILE A 23 12.87 17.64 11.18
CA ILE A 23 12.51 18.53 10.06
C ILE A 23 11.17 19.23 10.32
N SER A 24 10.15 18.50 10.82
CA SER A 24 8.84 19.08 11.19
C SER A 24 9.00 20.22 12.21
N PHE A 25 9.84 20.01 13.21
CA PHE A 25 10.16 21.01 14.23
C PHE A 25 10.94 22.21 13.66
N ALA A 26 11.99 21.97 12.87
CA ALA A 26 12.83 23.03 12.30
C ALA A 26 12.05 23.95 11.35
N SER A 27 11.01 23.43 10.68
CA SER A 27 10.21 24.16 9.70
C SER A 27 8.92 24.78 10.28
N ASN A 28 8.81 24.92 11.61
CA ASN A 28 7.63 25.47 12.29
C ASN A 28 6.30 24.83 11.82
N SER A 29 6.24 23.50 11.73
CA SER A 29 5.06 22.71 11.33
C SER A 29 4.58 22.82 9.88
N SER A 30 5.30 23.47 8.95
CA SER A 30 4.86 23.45 7.54
C SER A 30 4.93 22.06 6.89
N VAL A 31 5.70 21.14 7.49
CA VAL A 31 5.92 19.77 6.99
C VAL A 31 5.21 18.77 7.89
N CYS A 32 4.45 17.89 7.27
CA CYS A 32 3.72 16.85 7.99
C CYS A 32 4.56 15.62 8.30
N TYR A 33 4.69 15.32 9.59
CA TYR A 33 5.42 14.16 10.08
C TYR A 33 4.94 12.84 9.45
N TRP A 34 3.63 12.57 9.48
CA TRP A 34 3.03 11.35 8.93
C TRP A 34 3.29 11.16 7.44
N ALA A 35 3.25 12.25 6.67
CA ALA A 35 3.47 12.18 5.23
C ALA A 35 4.94 11.84 4.93
N VAL A 36 5.88 12.48 5.62
CA VAL A 36 7.32 12.28 5.40
C VAL A 36 7.77 10.91 5.90
N SER A 37 7.31 10.48 7.07
CA SER A 37 7.70 9.18 7.64
C SER A 37 7.20 8.01 6.79
N LEU A 38 5.93 8.04 6.37
CA LEU A 38 5.36 7.02 5.50
C LEU A 38 5.98 7.04 4.11
N ALA A 39 6.32 8.22 3.56
CA ALA A 39 7.02 8.31 2.29
C ALA A 39 8.44 7.72 2.36
N GLY A 40 9.17 7.97 3.46
CA GLY A 40 10.53 7.45 3.64
C GLY A 40 10.59 5.92 3.83
N ILE A 41 9.53 5.32 4.37
CA ILE A 41 9.46 3.88 4.64
C ILE A 41 8.65 3.15 3.54
N VAL A 42 8.13 3.85 2.52
CA VAL A 42 7.15 3.32 1.54
C VAL A 42 7.52 1.97 0.93
N TRP A 43 8.81 1.73 0.68
CA TRP A 43 9.28 0.47 0.09
C TRP A 43 9.26 -0.72 1.06
N LEU A 44 9.33 -0.45 2.36
CA LEU A 44 9.28 -1.44 3.44
C LEU A 44 7.85 -1.75 3.89
N LEU A 45 6.86 -0.94 3.46
CA LEU A 45 5.47 -1.10 3.90
C LEU A 45 4.95 -2.50 3.48
N PRO A 46 4.43 -3.29 4.43
CA PRO A 46 4.07 -4.69 4.19
C PRO A 46 2.72 -4.87 3.46
N GLY A 47 2.22 -3.82 2.81
CA GLY A 47 0.89 -3.87 2.23
C GLY A 47 0.82 -4.75 0.98
N LEU A 48 1.89 -4.83 0.17
CA LEU A 48 1.91 -5.70 -1.00
C LEU A 48 1.85 -7.17 -0.58
N GLY A 49 2.59 -7.52 0.48
CA GLY A 49 2.57 -8.86 1.06
C GLY A 49 1.16 -9.27 1.52
N ILE A 50 0.40 -8.35 2.12
CA ILE A 50 -0.99 -8.61 2.52
C ILE A 50 -1.90 -8.80 1.30
N THR A 51 -1.79 -7.96 0.26
CA THR A 51 -2.60 -8.13 -0.96
C THR A 51 -2.27 -9.41 -1.71
N LEU A 52 -0.99 -9.80 -1.81
CA LEU A 52 -0.58 -11.06 -2.41
C LEU A 52 -1.05 -12.25 -1.58
N ALA A 53 -1.00 -12.16 -0.25
CA ALA A 53 -1.55 -13.18 0.63
C ALA A 53 -3.05 -13.39 0.39
N CYS A 54 -3.83 -12.31 0.29
CA CYS A 54 -5.25 -12.38 -0.04
C CYS A 54 -5.49 -13.02 -1.42
N LEU A 55 -4.67 -12.69 -2.42
CA LEU A 55 -4.71 -13.31 -3.74
C LEU A 55 -4.39 -14.81 -3.66
N GLU A 56 -3.35 -15.22 -2.93
CA GLU A 56 -3.00 -16.64 -2.75
C GLU A 56 -4.12 -17.42 -2.05
N ILE A 57 -4.71 -16.86 -0.99
CA ILE A 57 -5.85 -17.47 -0.27
C ILE A 57 -7.04 -17.67 -1.20
N SER A 58 -7.38 -16.66 -2.00
CA SER A 58 -8.51 -16.73 -2.94
C SER A 58 -8.29 -17.70 -4.11
N THR A 59 -7.03 -17.97 -4.49
CA THR A 59 -6.68 -19.03 -5.46
C THR A 59 -6.60 -20.44 -4.86
N HIS A 60 -7.09 -20.64 -3.64
CA HIS A 60 -7.01 -21.89 -2.87
C HIS A 60 -5.59 -22.29 -2.42
N ASN A 61 -4.61 -21.39 -2.44
CA ASN A 61 -3.29 -21.62 -1.84
C ASN A 61 -3.20 -21.05 -0.41
N ILE A 62 -3.97 -21.65 0.50
CA ILE A 62 -4.21 -21.10 1.85
C ILE A 62 -2.95 -21.11 2.71
N ILE A 63 -2.09 -22.13 2.60
CA ILE A 63 -0.90 -22.28 3.44
C ILE A 63 0.11 -21.15 3.15
N SER A 64 0.44 -20.94 1.87
CA SER A 64 1.34 -19.87 1.44
C SER A 64 0.81 -18.50 1.82
N GLY A 65 -0.48 -18.25 1.52
CA GLY A 65 -1.07 -16.93 1.77
C GLY A 65 -1.15 -16.59 3.26
N THR A 66 -1.49 -17.55 4.12
CA THR A 66 -1.55 -17.30 5.58
C THR A 66 -0.16 -16.96 6.15
N VAL A 67 0.89 -17.65 5.69
CA VAL A 67 2.27 -17.38 6.13
C VAL A 67 2.71 -15.99 5.69
N HIS A 68 2.46 -15.60 4.43
CA HIS A 68 2.76 -14.25 3.94
C HIS A 68 2.01 -13.16 4.72
N MET A 69 0.72 -13.37 5.01
CA MET A 69 -0.10 -12.42 5.75
C MET A 69 0.44 -12.22 7.16
N PHE A 70 0.72 -13.32 7.86
CA PHE A 70 1.23 -13.28 9.24
C PHE A 70 2.61 -12.63 9.32
N TYR A 71 3.50 -12.96 8.37
CA TYR A 71 4.82 -12.34 8.27
C TYR A 71 4.71 -10.83 8.04
N SER A 72 3.88 -10.41 7.10
CA SER A 72 3.63 -9.00 6.77
C SER A 72 3.10 -8.22 7.98
N PHE A 73 2.24 -8.84 8.78
CA PHE A 73 1.71 -8.26 10.01
C PHE A 73 2.79 -8.07 11.08
N ILE A 74 3.68 -9.05 11.29
CA ILE A 74 4.81 -8.92 12.22
C ILE A 74 5.75 -7.78 11.80
N VAL A 75 6.06 -7.68 10.49
CA VAL A 75 6.89 -6.58 9.97
C VAL A 75 6.21 -5.22 10.20
N ALA A 76 4.89 -5.11 10.01
CA ALA A 76 4.14 -3.89 10.32
C ALA A 76 4.30 -3.46 11.79
N LEU A 77 4.18 -4.43 12.71
CA LEU A 77 4.36 -4.20 14.15
C LEU A 77 5.78 -3.73 14.48
N MET A 78 6.79 -4.37 13.90
CA MET A 78 8.20 -4.00 14.08
C MET A 78 8.49 -2.59 13.56
N LEU A 79 7.97 -2.23 12.38
CA LEU A 79 8.12 -0.90 11.80
C LEU A 79 7.41 0.17 12.64
N GLY A 80 6.17 -0.08 13.08
CA GLY A 80 5.43 0.84 13.93
C GLY A 80 6.08 1.05 15.30
N PHE A 81 6.66 -0.01 15.88
CA PHE A 81 7.47 0.11 17.09
C PHE A 81 8.74 0.94 16.88
N GLY A 82 9.46 0.71 15.77
CA GLY A 82 10.61 1.52 15.38
C GLY A 82 10.27 3.00 15.22
N MET A 83 9.11 3.30 14.63
CA MET A 83 8.59 4.65 14.48
C MET A 83 8.28 5.31 15.83
N SER A 84 7.64 4.60 16.76
CA SER A 84 7.37 5.11 18.11
C SER A 84 8.64 5.44 18.89
N ILE A 85 9.67 4.59 18.79
CA ILE A 85 10.99 4.88 19.38
C ILE A 85 11.63 6.11 18.72
N GLY A 86 11.59 6.19 17.39
CA GLY A 86 12.20 7.29 16.64
C GLY A 86 11.66 8.67 17.02
N ILE A 87 10.36 8.80 17.30
CA ILE A 87 9.77 10.05 17.79
C ILE A 87 10.31 10.42 19.17
N ARG A 88 10.37 9.45 20.10
CA ARG A 88 10.80 9.67 21.49
C ARG A 88 12.27 10.08 21.63
N LEU A 89 13.09 9.80 20.62
CA LEU A 89 14.50 10.21 20.58
C LEU A 89 14.71 11.71 20.32
N VAL A 90 13.65 12.47 20.02
CA VAL A 90 13.70 13.92 19.77
C VAL A 90 12.96 14.67 20.89
N PRO A 91 13.44 14.65 22.15
CA PRO A 91 12.71 15.23 23.27
C PRO A 91 12.62 16.77 23.23
N TRP A 92 13.47 17.43 22.44
CA TRP A 92 13.45 18.88 22.27
C TRP A 92 12.37 19.37 21.31
N ALA A 93 11.81 18.47 20.48
CA ALA A 93 10.74 18.82 19.55
C ALA A 93 9.39 18.71 20.27
N SER A 94 8.82 19.85 20.67
CA SER A 94 7.47 19.92 21.24
C SER A 94 6.43 19.30 20.30
N GLU A 95 5.31 18.82 20.83
CA GLU A 95 4.18 18.33 20.03
C GLU A 95 3.54 19.50 19.24
N LEU A 96 3.57 19.43 17.91
CA LEU A 96 2.89 20.38 17.03
C LEU A 96 1.59 19.75 16.48
N PRO A 97 0.58 20.56 16.11
CA PRO A 97 -0.72 20.05 15.64
C PRO A 97 -0.61 19.12 14.42
N ASN A 98 0.36 19.36 13.53
CA ASN A 98 0.58 18.59 12.31
C ASN A 98 1.25 17.22 12.54
N ASP A 99 1.49 16.85 13.80
CA ASP A 99 2.00 15.55 14.18
C ASP A 99 0.90 14.54 14.50
N LEU A 100 -0.33 15.00 14.72
CA LEU A 100 -1.47 14.12 14.91
C LEU A 100 -1.92 13.49 13.58
N PRO A 101 -2.35 12.22 13.59
CA PRO A 101 -2.87 11.56 12.40
C PRO A 101 -4.16 12.27 11.94
N GLY A 102 -4.12 12.89 10.75
CA GLY A 102 -5.29 13.49 10.10
C GLY A 102 -5.46 15.01 10.23
N GLN A 103 -4.61 15.72 10.98
CA GLN A 103 -4.62 17.19 11.06
C GLN A 103 -3.65 17.87 10.09
N CYS A 104 -3.03 17.09 9.22
CA CYS A 104 -2.16 17.59 8.17
C CYS A 104 -2.91 18.41 7.13
N SER A 105 -2.51 19.67 6.95
CA SER A 105 -2.88 20.45 5.77
C SER A 105 -2.39 19.69 4.54
N GLY A 106 -3.32 19.07 3.81
CA GLY A 106 -3.01 18.36 2.58
C GLY A 106 -2.29 19.28 1.61
N VAL A 107 -1.36 18.72 0.85
CA VAL A 107 -0.77 19.43 -0.27
C VAL A 107 -1.90 19.80 -1.24
N ASP A 108 -1.94 21.03 -1.74
CA ASP A 108 -2.97 21.46 -2.69
C ASP A 108 -3.12 20.46 -3.85
N LYS A 109 -4.37 20.22 -4.27
CA LYS A 109 -4.71 19.26 -5.35
C LYS A 109 -3.87 19.44 -6.62
N ILE A 110 -3.42 20.68 -6.89
CA ILE A 110 -2.53 21.03 -8.01
C ILE A 110 -1.16 20.34 -7.91
N TRP A 111 -0.58 20.22 -6.72
CA TRP A 111 0.72 19.57 -6.52
C TRP A 111 0.61 18.05 -6.61
N GLY A 112 -0.53 17.47 -6.21
CA GLY A 112 -0.82 16.05 -6.49
C GLY A 112 -0.89 15.76 -8.00
N PHE A 113 -1.49 16.68 -8.76
CA PHE A 113 -1.51 16.61 -10.23
C PHE A 113 -0.15 16.90 -10.87
N LEU A 114 0.73 17.67 -10.22
CA LEU A 114 2.07 18.03 -10.72
C LEU A 114 3.17 17.02 -10.30
N LEU A 115 2.97 16.24 -9.24
CA LEU A 115 3.81 15.07 -8.93
C LEU A 115 3.52 13.88 -9.87
N PHE A 116 2.31 13.87 -10.45
CA PHE A 116 1.86 12.90 -11.46
C PHE A 116 2.83 12.81 -12.66
N PRO A 117 3.34 13.91 -13.27
CA PRO A 117 4.33 13.85 -14.35
C PRO A 117 5.76 13.52 -13.95
N ILE A 118 6.17 13.68 -12.67
CA ILE A 118 7.52 13.27 -12.26
C ILE A 118 7.67 11.73 -12.23
N LEU A 119 6.56 11.00 -12.00
CA LEU A 119 6.50 9.53 -12.07
C LEU A 119 6.35 8.99 -13.51
N ILE A 120 6.07 9.86 -14.50
CA ILE A 120 5.86 9.50 -15.91
C ILE A 120 7.16 9.11 -16.64
N ILE A 121 8.34 9.49 -16.11
CA ILE A 121 9.63 9.23 -16.79
C ILE A 121 9.95 7.72 -16.87
N SER A 122 9.31 6.90 -16.04
CA SER A 122 9.08 5.49 -16.36
C SER A 122 7.67 5.34 -16.92
N VAL A 123 7.56 5.10 -18.24
CA VAL A 123 6.33 4.65 -18.88
C VAL A 123 5.70 3.53 -18.02
N ASN A 124 4.36 3.41 -18.00
CA ASN A 124 3.56 2.16 -17.82
C ASN A 124 2.43 2.28 -16.77
N VAL A 125 1.17 2.16 -17.23
CA VAL A 125 -0.05 1.65 -16.55
C VAL A 125 -0.50 2.25 -15.20
N SER A 126 0.42 2.43 -14.24
CA SER A 126 0.16 2.85 -12.86
C SER A 126 -0.37 4.29 -12.75
N SER A 127 0.02 5.17 -13.67
CA SER A 127 -0.45 6.56 -13.73
C SER A 127 -1.94 6.64 -14.11
N VAL A 128 -2.37 5.90 -15.13
CA VAL A 128 -3.79 5.84 -15.52
C VAL A 128 -4.65 5.24 -14.39
N ALA A 129 -4.14 4.20 -13.72
CA ALA A 129 -4.81 3.60 -12.58
C ALA A 129 -4.98 4.56 -11.39
N TYR A 130 -3.93 5.33 -11.04
CA TYR A 130 -4.00 6.33 -9.98
C TYR A 130 -4.94 7.50 -10.35
N GLY A 131 -4.92 7.94 -11.62
CA GLY A 131 -5.86 8.92 -12.13
C GLY A 131 -7.31 8.45 -11.99
N CYS A 132 -7.62 7.23 -12.43
CA CYS A 132 -8.94 6.63 -12.22
C CYS A 132 -9.31 6.58 -10.74
N TYR A 133 -8.43 6.07 -9.87
CA TYR A 133 -8.67 6.02 -8.42
C TYR A 133 -9.01 7.40 -7.83
N PHE A 134 -8.25 8.43 -8.19
CA PHE A 134 -8.46 9.79 -7.71
C PHE A 134 -9.80 10.38 -8.18
N PHE A 135 -10.15 10.20 -9.45
CA PHE A 135 -11.45 10.64 -9.98
C PHE A 135 -12.62 9.87 -9.37
N LEU A 136 -12.45 8.57 -9.13
CA LEU A 136 -13.47 7.70 -8.51
C LEU A 136 -13.71 8.05 -7.04
N ASN A 137 -12.65 8.35 -6.28
CA ASN A 137 -12.74 8.74 -4.88
C ASN A 137 -13.55 10.03 -4.66
N MET A 138 -13.64 10.89 -5.68
CA MET A 138 -14.47 12.10 -5.62
C MET A 138 -15.98 11.80 -5.68
N TYR A 139 -16.39 10.65 -6.22
CA TYR A 139 -17.80 10.29 -6.42
C TYR A 139 -18.26 9.09 -5.59
N VAL A 140 -17.35 8.24 -5.11
CA VAL A 140 -17.68 6.97 -4.45
C VAL A 140 -16.79 6.74 -3.22
N SER A 141 -17.20 5.84 -2.32
CA SER A 141 -16.43 5.44 -1.14
C SER A 141 -15.05 4.88 -1.49
N ILE A 142 -14.11 4.94 -0.53
CA ILE A 142 -12.71 4.51 -0.71
C ILE A 142 -12.62 3.02 -1.08
N GLU A 143 -13.48 2.19 -0.47
CA GLU A 143 -13.55 0.74 -0.68
C GLU A 143 -13.88 0.41 -2.14
N THR A 144 -14.97 0.98 -2.67
CA THR A 144 -15.42 0.73 -4.05
C THR A 144 -14.45 1.31 -5.08
N SER A 145 -13.83 2.45 -4.76
CA SER A 145 -12.78 3.05 -5.59
C SER A 145 -11.57 2.13 -5.73
N SER A 146 -11.21 1.39 -4.67
CA SER A 146 -10.10 0.43 -4.71
C SER A 146 -10.39 -0.78 -5.62
N ILE A 147 -11.64 -1.27 -5.65
CA ILE A 147 -12.07 -2.36 -6.54
C ILE A 147 -11.97 -1.91 -7.99
N LEU A 148 -12.58 -0.77 -8.34
CA LEU A 148 -12.57 -0.27 -9.73
C LEU A 148 -11.15 0.05 -10.20
N ALA A 149 -10.33 0.67 -9.35
CA ALA A 149 -8.95 0.94 -9.68
C ALA A 149 -8.15 -0.35 -9.90
N ALA A 150 -8.37 -1.40 -9.10
CA ALA A 150 -7.74 -2.71 -9.31
C ALA A 150 -8.19 -3.37 -10.62
N VAL A 151 -9.46 -3.23 -11.00
CA VAL A 151 -9.96 -3.70 -12.31
C VAL A 151 -9.22 -2.98 -13.45
N VAL A 152 -9.10 -1.66 -13.36
CA VAL A 152 -8.40 -0.82 -14.34
C VAL A 152 -6.92 -1.21 -14.44
N VAL A 153 -6.23 -1.42 -13.30
CA VAL A 153 -4.83 -1.90 -13.29
C VAL A 153 -4.71 -3.23 -14.06
N GLY A 154 -5.60 -4.19 -13.81
CA GLY A 154 -5.54 -5.50 -14.47
C GLY A 154 -5.79 -5.43 -15.98
N VAL A 155 -6.80 -4.68 -16.41
CA VAL A 155 -7.14 -4.50 -17.84
C VAL A 155 -6.03 -3.75 -18.59
N LEU A 156 -5.53 -2.65 -18.02
CA LEU A 156 -4.47 -1.87 -18.64
C LEU A 156 -3.15 -2.63 -18.70
N SER A 157 -2.82 -3.43 -17.68
CA SER A 157 -1.62 -4.27 -17.69
C SER A 157 -1.67 -5.30 -18.81
N TYR A 158 -2.86 -5.87 -19.08
CA TYR A 158 -3.05 -6.75 -20.22
C TYR A 158 -2.93 -6.02 -21.57
N MET A 159 -3.51 -4.83 -21.69
CA MET A 159 -3.35 -4.00 -22.89
C MET A 159 -1.87 -3.65 -23.14
N PHE A 160 -1.13 -3.35 -22.07
CA PHE A 160 0.31 -3.10 -22.15
C PHE A 160 1.10 -4.32 -22.65
N ARG A 161 0.71 -5.54 -22.22
CA ARG A 161 1.30 -6.78 -22.75
C ARG A 161 1.14 -6.90 -24.26
N GLN A 162 0.03 -6.43 -24.84
CA GLN A 162 -0.17 -6.47 -26.29
C GLN A 162 0.77 -5.53 -27.05
N PHE A 163 1.06 -4.34 -26.51
CA PHE A 163 1.93 -3.37 -27.17
C PHE A 163 3.42 -3.72 -27.05
N THR A 164 3.86 -4.17 -25.88
CA THR A 164 5.30 -4.36 -25.60
C THR A 164 5.76 -5.80 -25.81
N GLY A 165 4.83 -6.76 -25.93
CA GLY A 165 5.14 -8.20 -26.08
C GLY A 165 5.81 -8.83 -24.84
N GLN A 166 6.00 -8.08 -23.76
CA GLN A 166 6.61 -8.51 -22.51
C GLN A 166 5.57 -9.06 -21.52
N ILE A 167 6.05 -9.74 -20.48
CA ILE A 167 5.21 -10.35 -19.44
C ILE A 167 4.52 -9.26 -18.61
N SER A 168 3.21 -9.43 -18.35
CA SER A 168 2.36 -8.45 -17.65
C SER A 168 2.56 -8.38 -16.13
N THR A 169 3.45 -9.17 -15.55
CA THR A 169 3.61 -9.26 -14.09
C THR A 169 4.19 -8.00 -13.47
N ALA A 170 5.17 -7.38 -14.14
CA ALA A 170 5.79 -6.13 -13.68
C ALA A 170 4.79 -4.95 -13.57
N PRO A 171 3.97 -4.62 -14.59
CA PRO A 171 3.01 -3.52 -14.49
C PRO A 171 1.87 -3.80 -13.48
N ILE A 172 1.44 -5.06 -13.33
CA ILE A 172 0.43 -5.43 -12.31
C ILE A 172 0.99 -5.14 -10.90
N LEU A 173 2.21 -5.61 -10.61
CA LEU A 173 2.82 -5.42 -9.29
C LEU A 173 3.05 -3.95 -8.97
N ALA A 174 3.49 -3.17 -9.96
CA ALA A 174 3.68 -1.73 -9.82
C ALA A 174 2.36 -0.98 -9.58
N GLY A 175 1.27 -1.38 -10.25
CA GLY A 175 -0.06 -0.80 -10.02
C GLY A 175 -0.63 -1.16 -8.65
N ILE A 176 -0.47 -2.42 -8.22
CA ILE A 176 -0.91 -2.87 -6.89
C ILE A 176 -0.18 -2.12 -5.78
N MET A 177 1.14 -1.91 -5.89
CA MET A 177 1.93 -1.14 -4.93
C MET A 177 1.34 0.24 -4.60
N VAL A 178 0.70 0.90 -5.58
CA VAL A 178 0.09 2.23 -5.40
C VAL A 178 -1.25 2.16 -4.67
N LEU A 179 -2.05 1.10 -4.90
CA LEU A 179 -3.37 0.92 -4.28
C LEU A 179 -3.29 0.36 -2.86
N VAL A 180 -2.20 -0.31 -2.57
CA VAL A 180 -2.03 -1.12 -1.37
C VAL A 180 -2.15 -0.29 -0.08
N PRO A 181 -2.88 -0.77 0.94
CA PRO A 181 -3.12 -0.06 2.19
C PRO A 181 -1.95 -0.15 3.19
N GLY A 182 -0.70 -0.10 2.72
CA GLY A 182 0.48 -0.29 3.58
C GLY A 182 0.61 0.75 4.69
N SER A 183 0.26 2.00 4.40
CA SER A 183 0.34 3.11 5.36
C SER A 183 -0.73 3.03 6.44
N LEU A 184 -1.90 2.47 6.13
CA LEU A 184 -2.98 2.27 7.09
C LEU A 184 -2.58 1.26 8.16
N GLY A 185 -1.83 0.22 7.79
CA GLY A 185 -1.27 -0.74 8.74
C GLY A 185 -0.35 -0.08 9.77
N ILE A 186 0.59 0.76 9.33
CA ILE A 186 1.51 1.45 10.24
C ILE A 186 0.76 2.46 11.13
N ARG A 187 -0.21 3.21 10.59
CA ARG A 187 -1.08 4.12 11.37
C ARG A 187 -1.91 3.37 12.42
N GLY A 188 -2.38 2.17 12.09
CA GLY A 188 -3.07 1.31 13.03
C GLY A 188 -2.15 0.92 14.19
N VAL A 189 -0.95 0.43 13.88
CA VAL A 189 0.06 0.02 14.89
C VAL A 189 0.47 1.18 15.79
N SER A 190 0.72 2.36 15.24
CA SER A 190 1.08 3.53 16.05
C SER A 190 -0.05 3.96 16.98
N ALA A 191 -1.30 3.94 16.51
CA ALA A 191 -2.45 4.30 17.35
C ALA A 191 -2.62 3.35 18.55
N PHE A 192 -2.26 2.06 18.40
CA PHE A 192 -2.20 1.14 19.54
C PHE A 192 -1.16 1.56 20.58
N PHE A 193 0.01 2.05 20.16
CA PHE A 193 1.05 2.52 21.09
C PHE A 193 0.66 3.83 21.78
N ASP A 194 -0.10 4.68 21.12
CA ASP A 194 -0.59 5.96 21.65
C ASP A 194 -1.88 5.81 22.49
N LYS A 195 -2.25 4.57 22.83
CA LYS A 195 -3.45 4.20 23.63
C LYS A 195 -4.79 4.51 22.96
N GLU A 196 -4.82 4.83 21.67
CA GLU A 196 -6.02 5.03 20.87
C GLU A 196 -6.47 3.72 20.19
N ILE A 197 -6.82 2.72 21.00
CA ILE A 197 -7.13 1.36 20.54
C ILE A 197 -8.27 1.34 19.52
N GLN A 198 -9.31 2.16 19.70
CA GLN A 198 -10.45 2.20 18.77
C GLN A 198 -10.02 2.63 17.36
N ASN A 199 -9.22 3.69 17.25
CA ASN A 199 -8.70 4.17 15.97
C ASN A 199 -7.75 3.12 15.36
N GLY A 200 -6.88 2.52 16.18
CA GLY A 200 -5.94 1.48 15.74
C GLY A 200 -6.64 0.26 15.13
N VAL A 201 -7.71 -0.21 15.77
CA VAL A 201 -8.52 -1.34 15.30
C VAL A 201 -9.26 -0.99 14.00
N ASN A 202 -9.85 0.21 13.92
CA ASN A 202 -10.57 0.66 12.71
C ASN A 202 -9.64 0.69 11.49
N PHE A 203 -8.44 1.26 11.63
CA PHE A 203 -7.45 1.28 10.54
C PHE A 203 -6.97 -0.13 10.15
N GLY A 204 -6.85 -1.04 11.12
CA GLY A 204 -6.50 -2.44 10.87
C GLY A 204 -7.56 -3.18 10.04
N PHE A 205 -8.85 -2.98 10.38
CA PHE A 205 -9.94 -3.57 9.59
C PHE A 205 -10.04 -2.97 8.19
N GLU A 206 -9.91 -1.65 8.06
CA GLU A 206 -9.93 -0.96 6.76
C GLU A 206 -8.82 -1.48 5.83
N MET A 207 -7.63 -1.74 6.38
CA MET A 207 -6.52 -2.34 5.63
C MET A 207 -6.88 -3.71 5.04
N ILE A 208 -7.54 -4.57 5.81
CA ILE A 208 -7.95 -5.91 5.36
C ILE A 208 -9.05 -5.80 4.30
N ILE A 209 -10.05 -4.94 4.52
CA ILE A 209 -11.15 -4.74 3.58
C ILE A 209 -10.64 -4.23 2.23
N ILE A 210 -9.72 -3.26 2.23
CA ILE A 210 -9.10 -2.76 1.00
C ILE A 210 -8.28 -3.85 0.32
N ALA A 211 -7.51 -4.66 1.06
CA ALA A 211 -6.73 -5.74 0.48
C ALA A 211 -7.61 -6.78 -0.23
N VAL A 212 -8.71 -7.21 0.41
CA VAL A 212 -9.70 -8.13 -0.18
C VAL A 212 -10.36 -7.49 -1.40
N SER A 213 -10.71 -6.20 -1.32
CA SER A 213 -11.31 -5.44 -2.43
C SER A 213 -10.40 -5.40 -3.67
N ILE A 214 -9.10 -5.18 -3.47
CA ILE A 214 -8.10 -5.22 -4.55
C ILE A 214 -8.01 -6.63 -5.14
N SER A 215 -7.99 -7.68 -4.31
CA SER A 215 -7.97 -9.06 -4.80
C SER A 215 -9.19 -9.36 -5.69
N VAL A 216 -10.39 -9.02 -5.22
CA VAL A 216 -11.64 -9.21 -5.98
C VAL A 216 -11.61 -8.44 -7.30
N GLY A 217 -11.18 -7.17 -7.29
CA GLY A 217 -11.03 -6.37 -8.50
C GLY A 217 -10.06 -6.99 -9.51
N LEU A 218 -8.96 -7.58 -9.05
CA LEU A 218 -8.00 -8.26 -9.93
C LEU A 218 -8.57 -9.54 -10.54
N PHE A 219 -9.38 -10.32 -9.82
CA PHE A 219 -10.09 -11.47 -10.40
C PHE A 219 -11.11 -11.07 -11.46
N ILE A 220 -11.83 -9.97 -11.22
CA ILE A 220 -12.77 -9.44 -12.21
C ILE A 220 -12.01 -9.04 -13.49
N ALA A 221 -10.85 -8.38 -13.34
CA ALA A 221 -10.02 -8.03 -14.49
C ALA A 221 -9.51 -9.26 -15.26
N THR A 222 -9.07 -10.31 -14.58
CA THR A 222 -8.58 -11.53 -15.26
C THR A 222 -9.70 -12.24 -16.03
N LEU A 223 -10.92 -12.28 -15.50
CA LEU A 223 -12.09 -12.83 -16.20
C LEU A 223 -12.49 -12.01 -17.44
N LEU A 224 -12.44 -10.68 -17.35
CA LEU A 224 -12.75 -9.79 -18.48
C LEU A 224 -11.73 -9.93 -19.61
N VAL A 225 -10.45 -10.00 -19.24
CA VAL A 225 -9.32 -10.05 -20.16
C VAL A 225 -9.20 -11.40 -20.85
N ASN A 226 -9.36 -12.49 -20.09
CA ASN A 226 -9.22 -13.84 -20.63
C ASN A 226 -10.33 -14.76 -20.10
N PRO A 227 -11.52 -14.74 -20.73
CA PRO A 227 -12.63 -15.60 -20.34
C PRO A 227 -12.39 -17.09 -20.67
N SER A 228 -11.33 -17.42 -21.41
CA SER A 228 -11.08 -18.79 -21.91
C SER A 228 -10.45 -19.74 -20.87
N THR A 229 -9.95 -19.24 -19.74
CA THR A 229 -9.46 -20.09 -18.63
C THR A 229 -10.58 -20.86 -17.93
N VAL A 230 -11.85 -20.48 -18.13
CA VAL A 230 -13.04 -21.18 -17.60
C VAL A 230 -13.50 -22.32 -18.53
N LYS A 231 -13.04 -22.36 -19.79
CA LYS A 231 -13.36 -23.45 -20.73
C LYS A 231 -12.12 -24.24 -21.10
N ARG A 232 -11.86 -25.31 -20.34
CA ARG A 232 -11.69 -26.71 -20.82
C ARG A 232 -11.22 -27.63 -19.69
N PRO A 233 -12.06 -28.57 -19.26
CA PRO A 233 -11.70 -29.97 -19.24
C PRO A 233 -12.38 -30.58 -20.46
N ASP A 234 -11.74 -30.48 -21.63
CA ASP A 234 -12.14 -31.36 -22.74
C ASP A 234 -11.74 -32.78 -22.32
N ARG A 235 -12.76 -33.48 -21.82
CA ARG A 235 -12.85 -34.92 -21.77
C ARG A 235 -12.48 -35.46 -23.14
N ASN A 236 -11.27 -35.98 -23.29
CA ASN A 236 -10.99 -37.15 -24.12
C ASN A 236 -9.75 -37.87 -23.61
N ILE A 237 -10.04 -38.99 -22.98
CA ILE A 237 -9.16 -40.10 -22.65
C ILE A 237 -8.78 -40.75 -23.98
N THR A 238 -7.49 -40.93 -24.27
CA THR A 238 -7.00 -42.05 -25.07
C THR A 238 -5.60 -42.39 -24.57
N PHE A 239 -5.54 -43.51 -23.86
CA PHE A 239 -4.44 -44.45 -23.55
C PHE A 239 -3.00 -43.92 -23.52
#